data_AF-A0A9E0RFH4-F1
#
_entry.id   AF-A0A9E0RFH4-F1
#
_cell.length_a   1.000
_cell.length_b   1.000
_cell.length_c   1.000
_cell.angle_alpha   90.00
_cell.angle_beta   90.00
_cell.angle_gamma   90.00
#
_symmetry.space_group_name_H-M   'P 1'
#
loop_
_entity.id
_entity.type
_entity.pdbx_description
1 polymer ?
#
loop_
_entity_poly.entity_id
_entity_poly.type
_entity_poly.pdbx_seq_one_letter_code
_entity_poly.pdbx_strand_id
1 'polypeptide(L)'
;MEIREQQDKLQREKLQRELDNDFQQLAPPSPKPPEPETVGPCFDIISITFQGLQDLPDDLINEIELKARPFLDQCLALAQLSDLIEQLNRLFLERGLVTTRAFLPEQSLNGGELKIRIVVGEV
;
A
#
# COMPACT_ATOMS: atom_id res chain seq x y z
N MET A 1 -15.56 -5.92 -44.27
CA MET A 1 -15.77 -4.93 -43.18
C MET A 1 -15.23 -5.52 -41.87
N GLU A 2 -14.12 -6.25 -41.91
CA GLU A 2 -13.68 -7.14 -40.80
C GLU A 2 -12.34 -6.71 -40.15
N ILE A 3 -11.62 -5.78 -40.79
CA ILE A 3 -10.32 -5.29 -40.30
C ILE A 3 -10.49 -4.47 -39.01
N ARG A 4 -11.62 -3.79 -38.86
CA ARG A 4 -11.89 -2.90 -37.71
C ARG A 4 -12.19 -3.67 -36.44
N GLU A 5 -12.92 -4.78 -36.51
CA GLU A 5 -13.21 -5.64 -35.35
C GLU A 5 -11.94 -6.34 -34.85
N GLN A 6 -11.05 -6.78 -35.76
CA GLN A 6 -9.78 -7.38 -35.36
C GLN A 6 -8.87 -6.37 -34.65
N GLN A 7 -8.83 -5.12 -35.11
CA GLN A 7 -8.07 -4.06 -34.44
C GLN A 7 -8.60 -3.76 -33.04
N ASP A 8 -9.92 -3.66 -32.88
CA ASP A 8 -10.55 -3.36 -31.60
C ASP A 8 -10.26 -4.44 -30.55
N LYS A 9 -10.32 -5.71 -30.97
CA LYS A 9 -10.04 -6.85 -30.09
C LYS A 9 -8.58 -6.87 -29.63
N LEU A 10 -7.63 -6.61 -30.54
CA LEU A 10 -6.21 -6.53 -30.21
C LEU A 10 -5.90 -5.38 -29.24
N GLN A 11 -6.61 -4.26 -29.38
CA GLN A 11 -6.41 -3.09 -28.54
C GLN A 11 -6.93 -3.33 -27.11
N ARG A 12 -8.07 -4.02 -26.97
CA ARG A 12 -8.59 -4.43 -25.67
C ARG A 12 -7.70 -5.46 -24.97
N GLU A 13 -7.16 -6.43 -25.70
CA GLU A 13 -6.22 -7.40 -25.13
C GLU A 13 -4.91 -6.74 -24.65
N LYS A 14 -4.38 -5.74 -25.39
CA LYS A 14 -3.20 -4.98 -24.95
C LYS A 14 -3.49 -4.20 -23.66
N LEU A 15 -4.58 -3.42 -23.64
CA LEU A 15 -4.95 -2.64 -22.47
C LEU A 15 -5.14 -3.52 -21.22
N GLN A 16 -5.75 -4.69 -21.39
CA GLN A 16 -5.95 -5.63 -20.29
C GLN A 16 -4.64 -6.23 -19.78
N ARG A 17 -3.68 -6.52 -20.66
CA ARG A 17 -2.34 -6.98 -20.26
C ARG A 17 -1.53 -5.87 -19.59
N GLU A 18 -1.65 -4.64 -20.04
CA GLU A 18 -0.97 -3.48 -19.42
C GLU A 18 -1.50 -3.22 -18.01
N LEU A 19 -2.83 -3.27 -17.82
CA LEU A 19 -3.46 -3.22 -16.50
C LEU A 19 -2.97 -4.38 -15.61
N ASP A 20 -3.01 -5.61 -16.10
CA ASP A 20 -2.57 -6.78 -15.31
C ASP A 20 -1.07 -6.72 -14.94
N ASN A 21 -0.23 -6.19 -15.83
CA ASN A 21 1.20 -6.02 -15.57
C ASN A 21 1.48 -4.91 -14.54
N ASP A 22 0.73 -3.80 -14.60
CA ASP A 22 0.79 -2.75 -13.58
C ASP A 22 0.40 -3.32 -12.21
N PHE A 23 -0.65 -4.14 -12.14
CA PHE A 23 -1.05 -4.85 -10.91
C PHE A 23 -0.02 -5.88 -10.42
N GLN A 24 0.69 -6.58 -11.31
CA GLN A 24 1.72 -7.56 -10.93
C GLN A 24 3.07 -6.93 -10.55
N GLN A 25 3.43 -5.78 -11.12
CA GLN A 25 4.63 -5.04 -10.73
C GLN A 25 4.44 -4.26 -9.42
N LEU A 26 3.19 -4.02 -9.03
CA LEU A 26 2.80 -3.43 -7.75
C LEU A 26 2.52 -4.47 -6.66
N ALA A 27 2.46 -5.77 -6.98
CA ALA A 27 2.26 -6.83 -6.00
C ALA A 27 3.62 -7.27 -5.41
N PRO A 28 3.89 -7.07 -4.11
CA PRO A 28 5.03 -7.68 -3.46
C PRO A 28 4.87 -9.21 -3.47
N PRO A 29 5.99 -9.95 -3.49
CA PRO A 29 5.95 -11.40 -3.38
C PRO A 29 5.20 -11.81 -2.11
N SER A 30 4.30 -12.79 -2.22
CA SER A 30 3.50 -13.31 -1.12
C SER A 30 4.35 -13.59 0.13
N PRO A 31 3.83 -13.33 1.35
CA PRO A 31 4.59 -13.47 2.58
C PRO A 31 4.96 -14.95 2.78
N LYS A 32 6.24 -15.26 2.68
CA LYS A 32 6.80 -16.53 3.14
C LYS A 32 7.03 -16.46 4.65
N PRO A 33 6.95 -17.61 5.37
CA PRO A 33 7.29 -17.70 6.78
C PRO A 33 8.69 -17.12 7.06
N PRO A 34 8.94 -16.58 8.27
CA PRO A 34 10.19 -15.89 8.57
C PRO A 34 11.36 -16.87 8.54
N GLU A 35 12.02 -16.96 7.39
CA GLU A 35 13.42 -17.36 7.31
C GLU A 35 14.27 -16.19 7.84
N PRO A 36 15.46 -16.46 8.42
CA PRO A 36 16.36 -15.39 8.83
C PRO A 36 16.87 -14.69 7.57
N GLU A 37 16.15 -13.66 7.14
CA GLU A 37 16.43 -12.95 5.90
C GLU A 37 17.74 -12.18 6.00
N THR A 38 18.49 -12.27 4.91
CA THR A 38 19.73 -11.58 4.63
C THR A 38 19.66 -10.10 5.03
N VAL A 39 20.69 -9.66 5.75
CA VAL A 39 20.88 -8.32 6.33
C VAL A 39 20.82 -7.21 5.27
N GLY A 40 19.62 -6.78 4.90
CA GLY A 40 19.37 -5.42 4.39
C GLY A 40 19.27 -4.44 5.57
N PRO A 41 19.42 -3.12 5.35
CA PRO A 41 19.17 -2.14 6.39
C PRO A 41 17.70 -2.21 6.80
N CYS A 42 17.42 -2.61 8.04
CA CYS A 42 16.11 -2.48 8.66
C CYS A 42 16.08 -1.19 9.50
N PHE A 43 14.88 -0.66 9.71
CA PHE A 43 14.65 0.58 10.43
C PHE A 43 13.86 0.28 11.69
N ASP A 44 14.38 0.66 12.85
CA ASP A 44 13.67 0.53 14.12
C ASP A 44 12.52 1.53 14.15
N ILE A 45 11.27 1.06 14.08
CA ILE A 45 10.10 1.92 14.12
C ILE A 45 9.58 2.02 15.56
N ILE A 46 9.72 3.20 16.16
CA ILE A 46 9.32 3.52 17.53
C ILE A 46 7.93 4.16 17.54
N SER A 47 7.60 4.93 16.51
CA SER A 47 6.33 5.64 16.40
C SER A 47 5.84 5.68 14.97
N ILE A 48 4.52 5.64 14.79
CA ILE A 48 3.86 5.74 13.49
C ILE A 48 2.89 6.92 13.56
N THR A 49 3.09 7.89 12.67
CA THR A 49 2.27 9.09 12.57
C THR A 49 1.51 9.06 11.25
N PHE A 50 0.19 9.22 11.31
CA PHE A 50 -0.65 9.29 10.12
C PHE A 50 -1.05 10.74 9.81
N GLN A 51 -0.87 11.14 8.57
CA GLN A 51 -1.32 12.43 8.04
C GLN A 51 -2.59 12.23 7.22
N GLY A 52 -3.61 13.08 7.43
CA GLY A 52 -4.89 13.00 6.69
C GLY A 52 -5.94 12.07 7.30
N LEU A 53 -5.75 11.58 8.53
CA LEU A 53 -6.78 10.81 9.25
C LEU A 53 -8.02 11.62 9.61
N GLN A 54 -7.87 12.93 9.79
CA GLN A 54 -8.94 13.84 10.20
C GLN A 54 -10.16 13.87 9.26
N ASP A 55 -9.98 13.45 8.01
CA ASP A 55 -11.04 13.38 7.01
C ASP A 55 -11.77 12.01 7.01
N LEU A 56 -11.37 11.08 7.89
CA LEU A 56 -11.90 9.73 8.00
C LEU A 56 -12.78 9.56 9.25
N PRO A 57 -13.73 8.59 9.25
CA PRO A 57 -14.52 8.26 10.43
C PRO A 57 -13.66 7.71 11.59
N ASP A 58 -14.02 8.03 12.83
CA ASP A 58 -13.30 7.58 14.04
C ASP A 58 -13.13 6.06 14.12
N ASP A 59 -14.14 5.27 13.72
CA ASP A 59 -14.07 3.81 13.68
C ASP A 59 -12.99 3.30 12.72
N LEU A 60 -12.79 4.00 11.60
CA LEU A 60 -11.74 3.65 10.63
C LEU A 60 -10.36 4.06 11.14
N ILE A 61 -10.26 5.23 11.79
CA ILE A 61 -9.01 5.67 12.43
C ILE A 61 -8.52 4.62 13.43
N ASN A 62 -9.41 4.10 14.29
CA ASN A 62 -9.07 3.06 15.26
C ASN A 62 -8.58 1.76 14.59
N GLU A 63 -9.17 1.37 13.46
CA GLU A 63 -8.71 0.18 12.73
C GLU A 63 -7.34 0.37 12.08
N ILE A 64 -7.07 1.55 11.52
CA ILE A 64 -5.75 1.90 10.95
C ILE A 64 -4.69 1.77 12.05
N GLU A 65 -4.94 2.34 13.23
CA GLU A 65 -4.03 2.22 14.37
C GLU A 65 -3.85 0.77 14.81
N LEU A 66 -4.93 -0.02 14.88
CA LEU A 66 -4.87 -1.43 15.24
C LEU A 66 -4.02 -2.24 14.25
N LYS A 67 -4.12 -1.93 12.95
CA LYS A 67 -3.31 -2.54 11.88
C LYS A 67 -1.84 -2.15 11.95
N ALA A 68 -1.56 -0.95 12.46
CA ALA A 68 -0.20 -0.43 12.59
C ALA A 68 0.53 -0.93 13.85
N ARG A 69 -0.20 -1.29 14.92
CA ARG A 69 0.39 -1.78 16.18
C ARG A 69 1.42 -2.90 16.05
N PRO A 70 1.22 -3.93 15.20
CA PRO A 70 2.20 -5.00 15.04
C PRO A 70 3.54 -4.53 14.47
N PHE A 71 3.60 -3.33 13.90
CA PHE A 71 4.77 -2.74 13.28
C PHE A 71 5.51 -1.76 14.21
N LEU A 72 5.00 -1.53 15.43
CA LEU A 72 5.67 -0.74 16.46
C LEU A 72 6.73 -1.56 17.21
N ASP A 73 7.81 -0.90 17.63
CA ASP A 73 8.95 -1.44 18.37
C ASP A 73 9.61 -2.63 17.66
N GLN A 74 9.61 -2.62 16.32
CA GLN A 74 10.23 -3.65 15.49
C GLN A 74 11.19 -3.04 14.48
N CYS A 75 12.24 -3.81 14.14
CA CYS A 75 13.11 -3.48 13.02
C CYS A 75 12.42 -3.90 11.73
N LEU A 76 11.96 -2.91 10.95
CA LEU A 76 11.21 -3.15 9.73
C LEU A 76 12.06 -2.91 8.50
N ALA A 77 12.05 -3.89 7.60
CA ALA A 77 12.57 -3.73 6.25
C ALA A 77 11.58 -2.94 5.39
N LEU A 78 12.07 -2.35 4.30
CA LEU A 78 11.22 -1.60 3.36
C LEU A 78 10.04 -2.44 2.85
N ALA A 79 10.23 -3.74 2.64
CA ALA A 79 9.15 -4.66 2.23
C ALA A 79 8.00 -4.72 3.25
N GLN A 80 8.31 -4.71 4.55
CA GLN A 80 7.29 -4.74 5.61
C GLN A 80 6.55 -3.41 5.73
N LEU A 81 7.22 -2.29 5.47
CA LEU A 81 6.57 -0.97 5.40
C LEU A 81 5.59 -0.91 4.23
N SER A 82 5.99 -1.42 3.06
CA SER A 82 5.10 -1.52 1.90
C SER A 82 3.89 -2.42 2.18
N ASP A 83 4.09 -3.55 2.85
CA ASP A 83 2.99 -4.44 3.24
C ASP A 83 1.97 -3.75 4.16
N LEU A 84 2.43 -2.96 5.15
CA LEU A 84 1.53 -2.12 5.97
C LEU A 84 0.71 -1.16 5.10
N ILE A 85 1.32 -0.47 4.13
CA ILE A 85 0.60 0.42 3.22
C ILE A 85 -0.46 -0.32 2.41
N GLU A 86 -0.16 -1.52 1.92
CA GLU A 86 -1.13 -2.34 1.19
C GLU A 86 -2.30 -2.78 2.08
N GLN A 87 -2.02 -3.20 3.31
CA GLN A 87 -3.06 -3.57 4.27
C GLN A 87 -4.01 -2.40 4.54
N LEU A 88 -3.49 -1.19 4.68
CA LEU A 88 -4.31 0.02 4.85
C LEU A 88 -5.13 0.34 3.59
N ASN A 89 -4.53 0.23 2.40
CA ASN A 89 -5.26 0.44 1.15
C ASN A 89 -6.40 -0.56 0.96
N ARG A 90 -6.17 -1.84 1.29
CA ARG A 90 -7.23 -2.87 1.29
C ARG A 90 -8.34 -2.52 2.29
N LEU A 91 -7.98 -2.07 3.49
CA LEU A 91 -8.95 -1.63 4.49
C LEU A 91 -9.86 -0.51 3.95
N PHE A 92 -9.30 0.47 3.25
CA PHE A 92 -10.09 1.54 2.62
C PHE A 92 -11.07 1.00 1.58
N LEU A 93 -10.63 0.06 0.74
CA LEU A 93 -11.50 -0.59 -0.25
C LEU A 93 -12.63 -1.38 0.42
N GLU A 94 -12.34 -2.14 1.48
CA GLU A 94 -13.34 -2.90 2.25
C GLU A 94 -14.38 -1.97 2.91
N ARG A 95 -13.97 -0.76 3.30
CA ARG A 95 -14.84 0.28 3.84
C ARG A 95 -15.54 1.14 2.77
N GLY A 96 -15.33 0.85 1.48
CA GLY A 96 -15.96 1.57 0.36
C GLY A 96 -15.29 2.88 -0.04
N LEU A 97 -14.12 3.19 0.53
CA LEU A 97 -13.34 4.41 0.27
C LEU A 97 -12.41 4.22 -0.94
N VAL A 98 -13.01 4.04 -2.13
CA VAL A 98 -12.26 3.68 -3.36
C VAL A 98 -11.30 4.79 -3.82
N THR A 99 -11.60 6.05 -3.51
CA THR A 99 -10.76 7.20 -3.85
C THR A 99 -9.70 7.51 -2.80
N THR A 100 -9.69 6.80 -1.66
CA THR A 100 -8.73 7.02 -0.58
C THR A 100 -7.52 6.12 -0.74
N ARG A 101 -6.32 6.67 -0.58
CA ARG A 101 -5.07 5.91 -0.63
C ARG A 101 -4.08 6.35 0.45
N ALA A 102 -3.41 5.37 1.06
CA ALA A 102 -2.22 5.54 1.88
C ALA A 102 -0.97 5.40 1.00
N PHE A 103 0.03 6.22 1.27
CA PHE A 103 1.37 6.10 0.70
C PHE A 103 2.44 6.48 1.71
N LEU A 104 3.63 5.93 1.49
CA LEU A 104 4.82 6.23 2.26
C LEU A 104 5.59 7.37 1.58
N PRO A 105 5.65 8.59 2.16
CA PRO A 105 6.45 9.67 1.61
C PRO A 105 7.95 9.36 1.73
N GLU A 106 8.76 10.00 0.89
CA GLU A 106 10.21 9.99 1.04
C GLU A 106 10.59 10.62 2.39
N GLN A 107 11.17 9.82 3.28
CA GLN A 107 11.49 10.22 4.63
C GLN A 107 12.73 9.47 5.14
N SER A 108 13.41 10.06 6.11
CA SER A 108 14.49 9.41 6.83
C SER A 108 13.95 8.73 8.09
N LEU A 109 14.10 7.41 8.19
CA LEU A 109 13.64 6.61 9.33
C LEU A 109 14.69 6.50 10.45
N ASN A 110 15.79 7.25 10.37
CA ASN A 110 16.87 7.23 11.38
C ASN A 110 16.42 7.60 12.80
N GLY A 111 15.26 8.26 12.96
CA GLY A 111 14.68 8.61 14.26
C GLY A 111 13.61 7.62 14.75
N GLY A 112 13.33 6.56 14.00
CA GLY A 112 12.26 5.61 14.28
C GLY A 112 10.85 6.18 14.22
N GLU A 113 10.65 7.30 13.52
CA GLU A 113 9.34 7.86 13.23
C GLU A 113 8.94 7.50 11.79
N LEU A 114 7.87 6.71 11.64
CA LEU A 114 7.27 6.37 10.36
C LEU A 114 6.09 7.28 10.08
N LYS A 115 6.17 8.11 9.04
CA LYS A 115 5.04 8.95 8.60
C LYS A 115 4.31 8.26 7.47
N ILE A 116 3.01 8.09 7.60
CA ILE A 116 2.14 7.55 6.55
C ILE A 116 1.18 8.65 6.15
N ARG A 117 1.10 8.93 4.85
CA ARG A 117 0.20 9.96 4.34
C ARG A 117 -1.00 9.30 3.69
N ILE A 118 -2.18 9.69 4.14
CA ILE A 118 -3.46 9.25 3.62
C ILE A 118 -4.05 10.44 2.86
N VAL A 119 -4.43 10.20 1.62
CA VAL A 119 -5.08 11.19 0.77
C VAL A 119 -6.42 10.63 0.35
N VAL A 120 -7.47 11.32 0.76
CA VAL A 120 -8.84 11.09 0.34
C VAL A 120 -9.04 11.84 -0.98
N GLY A 121 -9.30 11.13 -2.07
CA GLY A 121 -9.68 11.76 -3.33
C GLY A 121 -11.11 12.29 -3.24
N GLU A 122 -11.29 13.58 -3.48
CA GLU A 122 -12.60 14.18 -3.70
C GLU A 122 -13.15 13.75 -5.08
N VAL A 123 -14.45 13.48 -5.14
CA VAL A 123 -15.20 13.17 -6.37
C VAL A 123 -16.16 14.29 -6.72
#